data_AF-A0A7S2LG56-F1
#
_entry.id   AF-A0A7S2LG56-F1
#
_cell.length_a   1.000
_cell.length_b   1.000
_cell.length_c   1.000
_cell.angle_alpha   90.00
_cell.angle_beta   90.00
_cell.angle_gamma   90.00
#
_symmetry.space_group_name_H-M   'P 1'
#
loop_
_entity.id
_entity.type
_entity.pdbx_description
1 polymer ?
#
loop_
_entity_poly.entity_id
_entity_poly.type
_entity_poly.pdbx_seq_one_letter_code
_entity_poly.pdbx_strand_id
1 'polypeptide(L)'
;PAEWAKAPVAPGLLPGYNEELELRTMKFVGADSSAIRLSWKYLRSRKPDHPRKGTSIPEPKLSVLIGMDSKDSMSALKVMGFGATFSFLARYKWGCDMLHANPEGFSGGVFKTEGPTQEELEKGRFTTYVTAFGPNNNDRRARVKVSGPEPGYVATPILIVSLALTILDTGKADAGNDLSFDAGVTLPGALFGDSEKVYEHMRNEGVNFDVVDEFDDSQSPV
;
A
#
# COMPACT_ATOMS: atom_id res chain seq x y z
N PRO A 1 -20.36 -0.55 -8.47
CA PRO A 1 -21.68 -1.17 -8.73
C PRO A 1 -21.54 -2.63 -9.14
N ALA A 2 -22.63 -3.38 -9.17
CA ALA A 2 -22.62 -4.79 -9.55
C ALA A 2 -22.28 -4.98 -11.04
N GLU A 3 -22.72 -4.03 -11.86
CA GLU A 3 -22.58 -3.95 -13.30
C GLU A 3 -21.20 -3.45 -13.78
N TRP A 4 -20.36 -2.91 -12.89
CA TRP A 4 -18.99 -2.59 -13.26
C TRP A 4 -18.14 -3.84 -13.32
N ALA A 5 -17.38 -3.96 -14.40
CA ALA A 5 -16.46 -5.05 -14.62
C ALA A 5 -15.44 -5.13 -13.46
N LYS A 6 -15.04 -6.36 -13.14
CA LYS A 6 -14.14 -6.65 -12.02
C LYS A 6 -12.71 -6.65 -12.55
N ALA A 7 -12.12 -5.47 -12.74
CA ALA A 7 -10.69 -5.36 -13.06
C ALA A 7 -9.88 -4.74 -11.91
N PRO A 8 -8.67 -5.28 -11.64
CA PRO A 8 -8.24 -6.61 -12.07
C PRO A 8 -9.06 -7.71 -11.38
N VAL A 9 -9.06 -8.92 -11.95
CA VAL A 9 -9.64 -10.09 -11.27
C VAL A 9 -8.97 -10.24 -9.91
N ALA A 10 -9.76 -10.35 -8.85
CA ALA A 10 -9.22 -10.49 -7.50
C ALA A 10 -8.38 -11.77 -7.42
N PRO A 11 -7.10 -11.68 -7.05
CA PRO A 11 -6.22 -12.84 -7.03
C PRO A 11 -6.63 -13.81 -5.92
N GLY A 12 -6.27 -15.07 -6.11
CA GLY A 12 -6.32 -16.06 -5.04
C GLY A 12 -5.28 -15.80 -3.95
N LEU A 13 -5.33 -16.64 -2.91
CA LEU A 13 -4.29 -16.70 -1.89
C LEU A 13 -2.98 -17.30 -2.42
N LEU A 14 -3.06 -18.09 -3.49
CA LEU A 14 -1.89 -18.67 -4.15
C LEU A 14 -1.46 -17.77 -5.33
N PRO A 15 -0.15 -17.69 -5.63
CA PRO A 15 0.35 -16.97 -6.79
C PRO A 15 -0.24 -17.52 -8.09
N GLY A 16 -0.97 -16.68 -8.82
CA GLY A 16 -1.54 -16.99 -10.13
C GLY A 16 -1.12 -15.96 -11.17
N TYR A 17 -1.02 -16.36 -12.43
CA TYR A 17 -0.74 -15.42 -13.51
C TYR A 17 -1.96 -14.50 -13.73
N ASN A 18 -1.71 -13.20 -13.80
CA ASN A 18 -2.69 -12.16 -14.09
C ASN A 18 -2.38 -11.59 -15.48
N GLU A 19 -3.23 -11.89 -16.45
CA GLU A 19 -3.07 -11.47 -17.84
C GLU A 19 -3.09 -9.95 -18.00
N GLU A 20 -3.91 -9.24 -17.20
CA GLU A 20 -4.05 -7.78 -17.29
C GLU A 20 -2.83 -7.02 -16.77
N LEU A 21 -2.12 -7.61 -15.80
CA LEU A 21 -0.92 -7.01 -15.21
C LEU A 21 0.37 -7.62 -15.75
N GLU A 22 0.30 -8.69 -16.54
CA GLU A 22 1.43 -9.51 -16.99
C GLU A 22 2.35 -10.00 -15.85
N LEU A 23 1.80 -10.16 -14.64
CA LEU A 23 2.51 -10.55 -13.42
C LEU A 23 1.93 -11.80 -12.79
N ARG A 24 2.74 -12.51 -12.01
CA ARG A 24 2.23 -13.45 -11.02
C ARG A 24 1.75 -12.68 -9.81
N THR A 25 0.46 -12.74 -9.53
CA THR A 25 -0.15 -11.99 -8.43
C THR A 25 -0.74 -12.91 -7.38
N MET A 26 -0.67 -12.49 -6.13
CA MET A 26 -1.40 -13.09 -5.02
C MET A 26 -2.03 -12.00 -4.16
N LYS A 27 -3.10 -12.36 -3.44
CA LYS A 27 -3.75 -11.43 -2.51
C LYS A 27 -2.79 -11.05 -1.39
N PHE A 28 -2.58 -9.75 -1.17
CA PHE A 28 -1.87 -9.29 0.01
C PHE A 28 -2.79 -9.34 1.22
N VAL A 29 -2.68 -10.40 2.03
CA VAL A 29 -3.54 -10.61 3.21
C VAL A 29 -3.29 -9.58 4.32
N GLY A 30 -2.09 -8.99 4.37
CA GLY A 30 -1.73 -7.95 5.34
C GLY A 30 -2.27 -6.56 5.00
N ALA A 31 -2.90 -6.38 3.83
CA ALA A 31 -3.45 -5.09 3.46
C ALA A 31 -4.69 -4.74 4.28
N ASP A 32 -4.67 -3.61 4.97
CA ASP A 32 -5.86 -3.07 5.64
C ASP A 32 -6.80 -2.38 4.64
N SER A 33 -7.50 -3.19 3.85
CA SER A 33 -8.54 -2.72 2.94
C SER A 33 -9.69 -2.02 3.68
N SER A 34 -9.87 -2.30 4.97
CA SER A 34 -10.92 -1.70 5.78
C SER A 34 -10.60 -0.24 6.09
N ALA A 35 -9.35 0.08 6.43
CA ALA A 35 -8.88 1.45 6.63
C ALA A 35 -9.05 2.32 5.37
N ILE A 36 -8.73 1.78 4.19
CA ILE A 36 -8.91 2.51 2.92
C ILE A 36 -10.39 2.78 2.65
N ARG A 37 -11.25 1.75 2.78
CA ARG A 37 -12.70 1.88 2.55
C ARG A 37 -13.35 2.83 3.57
N LEU A 38 -12.94 2.78 4.83
CA LEU A 38 -13.45 3.66 5.88
C LEU A 38 -13.02 5.11 5.65
N SER A 39 -11.77 5.34 5.25
CA SER A 39 -11.29 6.68 4.88
C SER A 39 -12.12 7.26 3.72
N TRP A 40 -12.39 6.44 2.70
CA TRP A 40 -13.23 6.83 1.57
C TRP A 40 -14.68 7.14 1.98
N LYS A 41 -15.30 6.26 2.78
CA LYS A 41 -16.65 6.46 3.32
C LYS A 41 -16.73 7.74 4.12
N TYR A 42 -15.71 8.03 4.92
CA TYR A 42 -15.66 9.21 5.76
C TYR A 42 -15.73 10.49 4.91
N LEU A 43 -14.79 10.63 3.96
CA LEU A 43 -14.70 11.82 3.09
C LEU A 43 -16.00 12.09 2.32
N ARG A 44 -16.77 11.05 1.98
CA ARG A 44 -18.05 11.19 1.26
C ARG A 44 -19.25 11.48 2.15
N SER A 45 -19.34 10.86 3.32
CA SER A 45 -20.58 10.84 4.11
C SER A 45 -20.56 11.80 5.30
N ARG A 46 -19.39 12.09 5.87
CA ARG A 46 -19.29 12.77 7.17
C ARG A 46 -18.67 14.17 7.12
N LYS A 47 -17.85 14.51 6.13
CA LYS A 47 -17.31 15.87 5.96
C LYS A 47 -18.38 16.77 5.32
N PRO A 48 -18.88 17.83 5.98
CA PRO A 48 -20.07 18.59 5.55
C PRO A 48 -19.96 19.24 4.17
N ASP A 49 -18.77 19.73 3.81
CA ASP A 49 -18.52 20.52 2.59
C ASP A 49 -17.54 19.84 1.62
N HIS A 50 -17.32 18.54 1.79
CA HIS A 50 -16.35 17.85 0.95
C HIS A 50 -16.87 17.74 -0.50
N PRO A 51 -16.03 17.99 -1.54
CA PRO A 51 -16.45 17.95 -2.95
C PRO A 51 -17.11 16.63 -3.39
N ARG A 52 -16.77 15.53 -2.70
CA ARG A 52 -17.35 14.21 -2.97
C ARG A 52 -18.67 13.93 -2.21
N LYS A 53 -19.15 14.81 -1.33
CA LYS A 53 -20.42 14.61 -0.60
C LYS A 53 -21.60 14.61 -1.56
N GLY A 54 -22.54 13.70 -1.37
CA GLY A 54 -23.74 13.59 -2.21
C GLY A 54 -23.50 13.10 -3.65
N THR A 55 -22.25 13.01 -4.11
CA THR A 55 -21.93 12.40 -5.42
C THR A 55 -22.37 10.95 -5.44
N SER A 56 -22.98 10.47 -6.53
CA SER A 56 -23.47 9.10 -6.70
C SER A 56 -22.38 8.13 -7.16
N ILE A 57 -21.16 8.27 -6.65
CA ILE A 57 -20.03 7.39 -7.00
C ILE A 57 -20.12 6.12 -6.13
N PRO A 58 -20.09 4.92 -6.69
CA PRO A 58 -20.09 3.67 -5.92
C PRO A 58 -18.83 3.53 -5.05
N GLU A 59 -18.91 2.78 -3.95
CA GLU A 59 -17.73 2.44 -3.13
C GLU A 59 -16.67 1.74 -3.99
N PRO A 60 -15.38 2.12 -3.88
CA PRO A 60 -14.32 1.49 -4.65
C PRO A 60 -14.20 0.01 -4.27
N LYS A 61 -14.19 -0.85 -5.28
CA LYS A 61 -13.79 -2.26 -5.11
C LYS A 61 -12.27 -2.30 -5.05
N LEU A 62 -11.73 -2.36 -3.84
CA LEU A 62 -10.30 -2.44 -3.62
C LEU A 62 -9.81 -3.89 -3.59
N SER A 63 -8.74 -4.16 -4.33
CA SER A 63 -7.89 -5.34 -4.17
C SER A 63 -6.44 -4.88 -4.01
N VAL A 64 -5.73 -5.47 -3.04
CA VAL A 64 -4.30 -5.21 -2.84
C VAL A 64 -3.54 -6.49 -3.13
N LEU A 65 -2.52 -6.35 -3.97
CA LEU A 65 -1.86 -7.45 -4.65
C LEU A 65 -0.37 -7.40 -4.31
N ILE A 66 0.26 -8.55 -4.14
CA ILE A 66 1.71 -8.68 -4.31
C ILE A 66 1.93 -9.17 -5.73
N GLY A 67 2.72 -8.42 -6.50
CA GLY A 67 3.18 -8.79 -7.83
C GLY A 67 4.57 -9.41 -7.79
N MET A 68 4.76 -10.47 -8.55
CA MET A 68 6.04 -11.12 -8.84
C MET A 68 6.19 -11.14 -10.35
N ASP A 69 7.42 -11.00 -10.86
CA ASP A 69 7.71 -11.15 -12.29
C ASP A 69 7.09 -12.47 -12.79
N SER A 70 6.39 -12.40 -13.92
CA SER A 70 5.72 -13.56 -14.52
C SER A 70 6.67 -14.71 -14.86
N LYS A 71 7.93 -14.39 -15.19
CA LYS A 71 8.99 -15.37 -15.48
C LYS A 71 9.52 -16.02 -14.20
N ASP A 72 9.34 -15.40 -13.03
CA ASP A 72 9.87 -15.89 -11.76
C ASP A 72 8.95 -16.91 -11.07
N SER A 73 8.80 -18.07 -11.71
CA SER A 73 8.04 -19.19 -11.14
C SER A 73 8.72 -19.79 -9.90
N MET A 74 10.02 -19.56 -9.72
CA MET A 74 10.79 -20.07 -8.58
C MET A 74 10.47 -19.28 -7.30
N SER A 75 10.38 -17.95 -7.38
CA SER A 75 9.98 -17.13 -6.22
C SER A 75 8.56 -17.41 -5.79
N ALA A 76 7.63 -17.61 -6.73
CA ALA A 76 6.26 -18.03 -6.41
C ALA A 76 6.23 -19.36 -5.63
N LEU A 77 7.05 -20.34 -6.03
CA LEU A 77 7.18 -21.62 -5.33
C LEU A 77 7.79 -21.46 -3.93
N LYS A 78 8.84 -20.63 -3.79
CA LYS A 78 9.44 -20.31 -2.49
C LYS A 78 8.42 -19.68 -1.55
N VAL A 79 7.65 -18.69 -2.01
CA VAL A 79 6.61 -18.03 -1.21
C VAL A 79 5.56 -19.04 -0.73
N MET A 80 5.13 -19.97 -1.59
CA MET A 80 4.21 -21.05 -1.18
C MET A 80 4.85 -21.97 -0.14
N GLY A 81 6.11 -22.37 -0.32
CA GLY A 81 6.83 -23.23 0.62
C GLY A 81 7.03 -22.59 2.00
N PHE A 82 7.50 -21.35 2.03
CA PHE A 82 7.64 -20.56 3.26
C PHE A 82 6.28 -20.34 3.92
N GLY A 83 5.27 -19.93 3.15
CA GLY A 83 3.91 -19.71 3.64
C GLY A 83 3.28 -20.96 4.27
N ALA A 84 3.45 -22.13 3.64
CA ALA A 84 2.97 -23.40 4.17
C ALA A 84 3.70 -23.81 5.46
N THR A 85 5.03 -23.70 5.47
CA THR A 85 5.86 -24.02 6.63
C THR A 85 5.52 -23.11 7.81
N PHE A 86 5.47 -21.81 7.57
CA PHE A 86 5.12 -20.82 8.58
C PHE A 86 3.69 -21.04 9.11
N SER A 87 2.72 -21.26 8.22
CA SER A 87 1.33 -21.50 8.61
C SER A 87 1.17 -22.80 9.41
N PHE A 88 1.95 -23.83 9.13
CA PHE A 88 1.95 -25.07 9.90
C PHE A 88 2.54 -24.85 11.30
N LEU A 89 3.74 -24.26 11.37
CA LEU A 89 4.45 -24.05 12.63
C LEU A 89 3.72 -23.06 13.56
N ALA A 90 3.16 -21.99 13.02
CA ALA A 90 2.45 -20.97 13.78
C ALA A 90 1.19 -21.49 14.49
N ARG A 91 0.71 -22.70 14.16
CA ARG A 91 -0.44 -23.33 14.84
C ARG A 91 -0.07 -23.96 16.18
N TYR A 92 1.21 -24.21 16.42
CA TYR A 92 1.69 -24.88 17.62
C TYR A 92 2.60 -23.96 18.42
N LYS A 93 2.44 -23.95 19.75
CA LYS A 93 3.30 -23.14 20.63
C LYS A 93 4.79 -23.41 20.39
N TRP A 94 5.20 -24.68 20.34
CA TRP A 94 6.59 -25.05 20.09
C TRP A 94 7.07 -24.57 18.71
N GLY A 95 6.18 -24.52 17.71
CA GLY A 95 6.49 -24.03 16.38
C GLY A 95 6.68 -22.51 16.38
N CYS A 96 5.84 -21.76 17.09
CA CYS A 96 6.04 -20.33 17.31
C CYS A 96 7.36 -20.06 18.07
N ASP A 97 7.62 -20.80 19.14
CA ASP A 97 8.85 -20.67 19.93
C ASP A 97 10.09 -20.93 19.03
N MET A 98 10.02 -21.90 18.12
CA MET A 98 11.07 -22.22 17.15
C MET A 98 11.23 -21.13 16.07
N LEU A 99 10.14 -20.59 15.52
CA LEU A 99 10.16 -19.49 14.56
C LEU A 99 10.81 -18.24 15.15
N HIS A 100 10.49 -17.92 16.41
CA HIS A 100 11.07 -16.78 17.12
C HIS A 100 12.55 -16.99 17.46
N ALA A 101 12.97 -18.22 17.77
CA ALA A 101 14.35 -18.53 18.12
C ALA A 101 15.30 -18.55 16.91
N ASN A 102 14.79 -18.74 15.69
CA ASN A 102 15.62 -18.86 14.50
C ASN A 102 15.05 -18.13 13.26
N PRO A 103 14.82 -16.81 13.34
CA PRO A 103 14.25 -16.04 12.23
C PRO A 103 15.12 -16.10 10.96
N GLU A 104 16.45 -16.15 11.11
CA GLU A 104 17.39 -16.28 9.99
C GLU A 104 17.25 -17.62 9.28
N GLY A 105 17.20 -18.73 10.03
CA GLY A 105 17.02 -20.05 9.45
C GLY A 105 15.69 -20.20 8.72
N PHE A 106 14.59 -19.70 9.31
CA PHE A 106 13.25 -19.82 8.71
C PHE A 106 12.96 -18.82 7.59
N SER A 107 13.76 -17.77 7.48
CA SER A 107 13.71 -16.82 6.37
C SER A 107 14.74 -17.09 5.26
N GLY A 108 15.63 -18.08 5.44
CA GLY A 108 16.73 -18.32 4.51
C GLY A 108 17.74 -17.18 4.48
N GLY A 109 17.93 -16.48 5.60
CA GLY A 109 18.85 -15.33 5.73
C GLY A 109 18.28 -14.00 5.23
N VAL A 110 17.01 -13.96 4.79
CA VAL A 110 16.35 -12.72 4.37
C VAL A 110 16.09 -11.80 5.54
N PHE A 111 15.72 -12.35 6.70
CA PHE A 111 15.55 -11.61 7.95
C PHE A 111 16.68 -11.97 8.92
N LYS A 112 17.44 -10.96 9.32
CA LYS A 112 18.52 -11.07 10.31
C LYS A 112 18.07 -10.52 11.65
N THR A 113 18.58 -11.11 12.73
CA THR A 113 18.28 -10.66 14.10
C THR A 113 18.80 -9.24 14.34
N GLU A 114 19.93 -8.91 13.71
CA GLU A 114 20.60 -7.61 13.77
C GLU A 114 19.90 -6.53 12.93
N GLY A 115 18.92 -6.92 12.12
CA GLY A 115 18.29 -6.04 11.13
C GLY A 115 19.12 -5.89 9.84
N PRO A 116 18.67 -5.02 8.91
CA PRO A 116 19.40 -4.72 7.68
C PRO A 116 20.66 -3.90 7.95
N THR A 117 21.69 -4.13 7.14
CA THR A 117 22.90 -3.31 7.10
C THR A 117 22.62 -1.92 6.55
N GLN A 118 23.51 -0.96 6.85
CA GLN A 118 23.39 0.40 6.33
C GLN A 118 23.38 0.43 4.79
N GLU A 119 24.18 -0.42 4.14
CA GLU A 119 24.20 -0.53 2.68
C GLU A 119 22.87 -1.08 2.11
N GLU A 120 22.27 -2.08 2.78
CA GLU A 120 20.94 -2.60 2.41
C GLU A 120 19.86 -1.51 2.55
N LEU A 121 19.92 -0.68 3.60
CA LEU A 121 19.02 0.46 3.78
C LEU A 121 19.22 1.55 2.71
N GLU A 122 20.46 1.89 2.41
CA GLU A 122 20.80 2.93 1.42
C GLU A 122 20.43 2.54 -0.01
N LYS A 123 20.52 1.24 -0.34
CA LYS A 123 20.15 0.70 -1.66
C LYS A 123 18.68 0.31 -1.77
N GLY A 124 18.03 -0.02 -0.65
CA GLY A 124 16.65 -0.46 -0.61
C GLY A 124 15.70 0.62 -1.13
N ARG A 125 14.75 0.24 -1.98
CA ARG A 125 13.73 1.14 -2.53
C ARG A 125 12.39 0.42 -2.55
N PHE A 126 11.30 1.18 -2.50
CA PHE A 126 9.98 0.65 -2.80
C PHE A 126 9.36 1.37 -3.98
N THR A 127 8.48 0.67 -4.67
CA THR A 127 7.54 1.25 -5.62
C THR A 127 6.19 0.55 -5.44
N THR A 128 5.12 1.32 -5.39
CA THR A 128 3.75 0.84 -5.29
C THR A 128 2.91 1.55 -6.33
N TYR A 129 2.17 0.80 -7.12
CA TYR A 129 1.23 1.35 -8.09
C TYR A 129 -0.19 1.26 -7.55
N VAL A 130 -0.84 2.41 -7.42
CA VAL A 130 -2.26 2.52 -7.08
C VAL A 130 -3.02 2.81 -8.36
N THR A 131 -3.69 1.80 -8.91
CA THR A 131 -4.49 1.94 -10.13
C THR A 131 -5.97 2.00 -9.80
N ALA A 132 -6.64 3.04 -10.31
CA ALA A 132 -8.08 3.22 -10.24
C ALA A 132 -8.70 2.99 -11.63
N PHE A 133 -9.74 2.16 -11.67
CA PHE A 133 -10.48 1.83 -12.88
C PHE A 133 -11.84 2.54 -12.87
N GLY A 134 -12.14 3.23 -13.97
CA GLY A 134 -13.42 3.87 -14.20
C GLY A 134 -14.54 2.89 -14.57
N PRO A 135 -15.76 3.39 -14.80
CA PRO A 135 -16.95 2.56 -15.08
C PRO A 135 -16.79 1.61 -16.27
N ASN A 136 -16.00 2.00 -17.27
CA ASN A 136 -15.78 1.27 -18.52
C ASN A 136 -14.36 0.69 -18.58
N ASN A 137 -13.90 0.06 -17.49
CA ASN A 137 -12.68 -0.77 -17.27
C ASN A 137 -11.36 -0.42 -17.99
N ASN A 138 -11.34 -0.17 -19.30
CA ASN A 138 -10.14 0.07 -20.09
C ASN A 138 -10.02 1.51 -20.62
N ASP A 139 -11.14 2.24 -20.83
CA ASP A 139 -11.08 3.58 -21.45
C ASP A 139 -10.69 4.69 -20.45
N ARG A 140 -10.85 4.43 -19.16
CA ARG A 140 -10.57 5.41 -18.10
C ARG A 140 -9.87 4.72 -16.94
N ARG A 141 -8.55 4.71 -16.99
CA ARG A 141 -7.67 4.31 -15.88
C ARG A 141 -6.90 5.53 -15.39
N ALA A 142 -6.71 5.62 -14.07
CA ALA A 142 -5.79 6.56 -13.44
C ALA A 142 -4.82 5.76 -12.58
N ARG A 143 -3.52 6.06 -12.63
CA ARG A 143 -2.52 5.35 -11.85
C ARG A 143 -1.62 6.35 -11.17
N VAL A 144 -1.36 6.09 -9.90
CA VAL A 144 -0.37 6.82 -9.12
C VAL A 144 0.76 5.86 -8.79
N LYS A 145 1.98 6.24 -9.13
CA LYS A 145 3.20 5.57 -8.69
C LYS A 145 3.64 6.23 -7.39
N VAL A 146 3.71 5.45 -6.33
CA VAL A 146 4.30 5.87 -5.06
C VAL A 146 5.66 5.23 -4.94
N SER A 147 6.71 6.01 -4.75
CA SER A 147 8.08 5.50 -4.66
C SER A 147 8.87 6.16 -3.54
N GLY A 148 9.89 5.49 -3.04
CA GLY A 148 10.71 6.02 -1.96
C GLY A 148 11.87 5.12 -1.55
N PRO A 149 12.50 5.43 -0.40
CA PRO A 149 13.64 4.68 0.14
C PRO A 149 13.21 3.29 0.64
N GLU A 150 14.03 2.62 1.43
CA GLU A 150 13.69 1.30 1.95
C GLU A 150 12.34 1.35 2.74
N PRO A 151 11.39 0.45 2.45
CA PRO A 151 10.00 0.59 2.93
C PRO A 151 9.82 0.40 4.45
N GLY A 152 10.63 -0.43 5.10
CA GLY A 152 10.42 -0.83 6.49
C GLY A 152 10.96 0.16 7.52
N TYR A 153 12.22 0.55 7.38
CA TYR A 153 12.99 1.31 8.38
C TYR A 153 13.26 2.76 7.97
N VAL A 154 13.18 3.09 6.67
CA VAL A 154 13.43 4.47 6.21
C VAL A 154 12.11 5.16 5.85
N ALA A 155 11.36 4.61 4.90
CA ALA A 155 10.12 5.22 4.43
C ALA A 155 9.03 5.26 5.50
N THR A 156 8.86 4.20 6.29
CA THR A 156 7.79 4.15 7.31
C THR A 156 7.95 5.26 8.38
N PRO A 157 9.15 5.48 8.97
CA PRO A 157 9.37 6.64 9.83
C PRO A 157 9.13 7.99 9.13
N ILE A 158 9.60 8.15 7.88
CA ILE A 158 9.34 9.37 7.09
C ILE A 158 7.83 9.65 6.99
N LEU A 159 7.03 8.63 6.64
CA LEU A 159 5.59 8.76 6.52
C LEU A 159 4.98 9.24 7.84
N ILE A 160 5.31 8.58 8.96
CA ILE A 160 4.78 8.92 10.29
C ILE A 160 5.18 10.34 10.73
N VAL A 161 6.45 10.70 10.56
CA VAL A 161 6.96 12.04 10.91
C VAL A 161 6.31 13.10 10.05
N SER A 162 6.10 12.86 8.75
CA SER A 162 5.40 13.79 7.85
C SER A 162 3.96 14.05 8.32
N LEU A 163 3.24 13.01 8.79
CA LEU A 163 1.90 13.19 9.37
C LEU A 163 1.96 14.09 10.62
N ALA A 164 2.92 13.85 11.51
CA ALA A 164 3.08 14.60 12.75
C ALA A 164 3.45 16.06 12.50
N LEU A 165 4.39 16.33 11.59
CA LEU A 165 4.78 17.67 11.18
C LEU A 165 3.60 18.44 10.57
N THR A 166 2.78 17.77 9.74
CA THR A 166 1.58 18.37 9.16
C THR A 166 0.59 18.84 10.24
N ILE A 167 0.37 18.04 11.28
CA ILE A 167 -0.47 18.44 12.43
C ILE A 167 0.11 19.66 13.13
N LEU A 168 1.42 19.65 13.41
CA LEU A 168 2.10 20.76 14.10
C LEU A 168 2.07 22.04 13.29
N ASP A 169 2.30 21.96 11.98
CA ASP A 169 2.27 23.10 11.07
C ASP A 169 0.88 23.71 11.00
N THR A 170 -0.16 22.87 10.93
CA THR A 170 -1.55 23.30 10.88
C THR A 170 -2.01 23.96 12.19
N GLY A 171 -1.41 23.59 13.33
CA GLY A 171 -1.69 24.20 14.63
C GLY A 171 -1.03 25.57 14.86
N LYS A 172 -0.17 26.05 13.95
CA LYS A 172 0.48 27.37 14.08
C LYS A 172 -0.52 28.50 13.80
N ALA A 173 -0.44 29.58 14.56
CA ALA A 173 -1.42 30.67 14.56
C ALA A 173 -1.68 31.31 13.18
N ASP A 174 -0.68 31.31 12.29
CA ASP A 174 -0.74 31.90 10.96
C ASP A 174 -0.87 30.86 9.82
N ALA A 175 -0.92 29.57 10.16
CA ALA A 175 -1.07 28.51 9.18
C ALA A 175 -2.54 28.21 8.94
N GLY A 176 -2.99 28.27 7.68
CA GLY A 176 -4.33 27.81 7.32
C GLY A 176 -4.52 26.33 7.69
N ASN A 177 -5.70 25.98 8.20
CA ASN A 177 -6.08 24.61 8.49
C ASN A 177 -6.66 23.91 7.26
N ASP A 178 -5.88 23.03 6.67
CA ASP A 178 -6.25 22.17 5.53
C ASP A 178 -6.58 20.72 5.95
N LEU A 179 -6.60 20.43 7.25
CA LEU A 179 -6.97 19.12 7.77
C LEU A 179 -8.50 18.94 7.77
N SER A 180 -8.93 17.70 7.55
CA SER A 180 -10.36 17.38 7.51
C SER A 180 -11.06 17.38 8.88
N PHE A 181 -10.31 17.50 9.98
CA PHE A 181 -10.80 17.43 11.36
C PHE A 181 -9.94 18.28 12.29
N ASP A 182 -10.56 18.83 13.34
CA ASP A 182 -9.85 19.58 14.37
C ASP A 182 -9.28 18.70 15.50
N ALA A 183 -9.94 17.57 15.80
CA ALA A 183 -9.52 16.67 16.87
C ALA A 183 -10.16 15.27 16.76
N GLY A 184 -9.60 14.30 17.49
CA GLY A 184 -10.14 12.95 17.67
C GLY A 184 -9.22 11.83 17.20
N VAL A 185 -9.77 10.62 17.06
CA VAL A 185 -9.07 9.46 16.51
C VAL A 185 -9.64 9.18 15.12
N THR A 186 -8.76 9.13 14.12
CA THR A 186 -9.17 8.98 12.71
C THR A 186 -8.09 8.27 11.90
N LEU A 187 -8.42 7.96 10.65
CA LEU A 187 -7.53 7.29 9.70
C LEU A 187 -6.73 8.33 8.91
N PRO A 188 -5.44 8.06 8.58
CA PRO A 188 -4.60 9.00 7.85
C PRO A 188 -5.23 9.47 6.53
N GLY A 189 -5.80 8.54 5.76
CA GLY A 189 -6.45 8.87 4.49
C GLY A 189 -7.70 9.75 4.63
N ALA A 190 -8.37 9.73 5.78
CA ALA A 190 -9.50 10.62 6.06
C ALA A 190 -9.05 12.01 6.50
N LEU A 191 -7.96 12.09 7.27
CA LEU A 191 -7.47 13.35 7.84
C LEU A 191 -6.66 14.17 6.82
N PHE A 192 -5.69 13.52 6.20
CA PHE A 192 -4.64 14.15 5.40
C PHE A 192 -4.84 14.02 3.88
N GLY A 193 -5.81 13.23 3.42
CA GLY A 193 -5.97 12.90 2.00
C GLY A 193 -6.20 14.10 1.06
N ASP A 194 -6.62 15.24 1.60
CA ASP A 194 -6.82 16.50 0.86
C ASP A 194 -5.78 17.58 1.24
N SER A 195 -4.79 17.27 2.09
CA SER A 195 -3.78 18.22 2.57
C SER A 195 -2.53 18.13 1.71
N GLU A 196 -2.19 19.19 0.98
CA GLU A 196 -0.98 19.19 0.14
C GLU A 196 0.30 19.17 0.99
N LYS A 197 0.27 19.80 2.17
CA LYS A 197 1.42 19.89 3.09
C LYS A 197 1.98 18.52 3.47
N VAL A 198 1.11 17.53 3.68
CA VAL A 198 1.58 16.18 4.03
C VAL A 198 2.39 15.55 2.89
N TYR A 199 1.96 15.77 1.64
CA TYR A 199 2.65 15.26 0.47
C TYR A 199 3.94 16.04 0.20
N GLU A 200 3.98 17.34 0.50
CA GLU A 200 5.21 18.14 0.47
C GLU A 200 6.25 17.62 1.45
N HIS A 201 5.86 17.40 2.72
CA HIS A 201 6.76 16.82 3.74
C HIS A 201 7.32 15.47 3.30
N MET A 202 6.46 14.60 2.75
CA MET A 202 6.89 13.29 2.24
C MET A 202 7.85 13.41 1.05
N ARG A 203 7.58 14.30 0.09
CA ARG A 203 8.44 14.52 -1.08
C ARG A 203 9.80 15.09 -0.71
N ASN A 204 9.86 16.00 0.26
CA ASN A 204 11.11 16.58 0.74
C ASN A 204 12.05 15.51 1.33
N GLU A 205 11.49 14.44 1.89
CA GLU A 205 12.22 13.30 2.44
C GLU A 205 12.34 12.12 1.45
N GLY A 206 12.00 12.34 0.17
CA GLY A 206 12.22 11.36 -0.91
C GLY A 206 11.11 10.34 -1.12
N VAL A 207 9.91 10.55 -0.57
CA VAL A 207 8.71 9.76 -0.90
C VAL A 207 7.86 10.52 -1.92
N ASN A 208 7.81 9.99 -3.15
CA ASN A 208 7.20 10.65 -4.30
C ASN A 208 5.85 10.02 -4.69
N PHE A 209 4.97 10.86 -5.24
CA PHE A 209 3.63 10.50 -5.70
C PHE A 209 3.45 11.04 -7.12
N ASP A 210 3.62 10.17 -8.11
CA ASP A 210 3.60 10.55 -9.52
C ASP A 210 2.32 10.05 -10.18
N VAL A 211 1.54 10.97 -10.76
CA VAL A 211 0.40 10.59 -11.61
C VAL A 211 0.94 10.10 -12.94
N VAL A 212 0.56 8.88 -13.32
CA VAL A 212 0.99 8.26 -14.57
C VAL A 212 -0.01 8.63 -15.65
N ASP A 213 0.39 9.57 -16.52
CA ASP A 213 -0.45 10.07 -17.61
C ASP A 213 -0.45 9.15 -18.84
N GLU A 214 0.67 8.45 -19.08
CA GLU A 214 0.81 7.46 -20.14
C GLU A 214 1.02 6.06 -19.54
N PHE A 215 0.10 5.17 -19.87
CA PHE A 215 0.17 3.78 -19.45
C PHE A 215 0.87 2.98 -20.53
N ASP A 216 2.18 2.91 -20.44
CA ASP A 216 2.95 1.97 -21.25
C ASP A 216 2.74 0.56 -20.70
N ASP A 217 1.94 -0.25 -21.41
CA ASP A 217 1.67 -1.64 -21.02
C ASP A 217 2.94 -2.52 -21.11
N SER A 218 4.03 -2.02 -21.73
CA SER A 218 5.35 -2.69 -21.69
C SER A 218 6.14 -2.41 -20.40
N GLN A 219 5.73 -1.41 -19.63
CA GLN A 219 6.27 -1.15 -18.30
C GLN A 219 5.50 -1.99 -17.28
N SER A 220 5.92 -3.25 -17.17
CA SER A 220 5.55 -4.09 -16.04
C SER A 220 5.72 -3.30 -14.73
N PRO A 221 4.75 -3.36 -13.80
CA PRO A 221 4.88 -2.71 -12.48
C PRO A 221 5.99 -3.31 -11.61
N VAL A 222 6.64 -4.38 -12.07
CA VAL A 222 7.78 -5.08 -11.46
C VAL A 222 8.91 -5.18 -12.48
#